data_AF-A0A962CNW2-F1
#
_entry.id   AF-A0A962CNW2-F1
#
_cell.length_a   1.000
_cell.length_b   1.000
_cell.length_c   1.000
_cell.angle_alpha   90.00
_cell.angle_beta   90.00
_cell.angle_gamma   90.00
#
_symmetry.space_group_name_H-M   'P 1'
#
loop_
_entity.id
_entity.type
_entity.pdbx_description
1 polymer ?
#
loop_
_entity_poly.entity_id
_entity_poly.type
_entity_poly.pdbx_seq_one_letter_code
_entity_poly.pdbx_strand_id
1 'polypeptide(L)'
;MANAEAFAHLGDGLHIDYLACEALKPYKNNPRTHSKNQIKQLALSIENFGFTNPVLVDENRNIIAGHGRVEAAKIIGLERVPVIHLNHLNEAQKRAYIIADNKLAENAGWNEDLLKTELEYITDIDPDFDLGLTGFEVPEIDLLLNPEEPVDKADQLIPVPQEQTVSKLGDLWFLGEHRLLCADATKPESYEKLLGDEKAAMIFTDPPYNVEIDGHVCGKGKIKHAEFQMASGEMSEEEFMEFLRQVFVNLCQYSKDGSLHFICMDWRHIKELMEAASVYTEMKNLCVWNKSNGGMGSLYRSKHELVFVYKNGKKPHINNIELGKHGRNRTNVWDYAGVNTFENAESLALHPTVKPVSMIQDAIIDCTKRSDIVLDSFGGSGSTLIAAERCRRKVYLLELDPQYVDVIIRRYQEFTGNSVTHEDGSTFKEKEEALL
;
A
#
# COMPACT_ATOMS: atom_id res chain seq x y z
N MET A 1 -55.75 -6.72 -21.94
CA MET A 1 -55.39 -5.69 -22.95
C MET A 1 -55.38 -4.31 -22.30
N ALA A 2 -54.55 -4.12 -21.27
CA ALA A 2 -54.22 -2.80 -20.73
C ALA A 2 -52.71 -2.66 -20.86
N ASN A 3 -52.21 -1.47 -21.25
CA ASN A 3 -50.80 -1.08 -21.41
C ASN A 3 -50.15 -1.07 -22.81
N ALA A 4 -50.88 -1.06 -23.93
CA ALA A 4 -50.23 -0.72 -25.20
C ALA A 4 -49.99 0.81 -25.35
N GLU A 5 -50.94 1.65 -24.90
CA GLU A 5 -50.82 3.12 -24.97
C GLU A 5 -49.92 3.71 -23.87
N ALA A 6 -49.80 3.04 -22.71
CA ALA A 6 -49.03 3.55 -21.57
C ALA A 6 -47.51 3.60 -21.83
N PHE A 7 -47.01 2.90 -22.85
CA PHE A 7 -45.59 2.79 -23.21
C PHE A 7 -45.27 3.37 -24.59
N ALA A 8 -46.21 4.10 -25.23
CA ALA A 8 -46.00 4.66 -26.57
C ALA A 8 -44.76 5.59 -26.66
N HIS A 9 -44.37 6.20 -25.54
CA HIS A 9 -43.17 7.06 -25.42
C HIS A 9 -41.85 6.28 -25.23
N LEU A 10 -41.89 4.97 -24.98
CA LEU A 10 -40.68 4.15 -24.81
C LEU A 10 -40.06 3.68 -26.14
N GLY A 11 -40.75 3.92 -27.26
CA GLY A 11 -40.35 3.45 -28.60
C GLY A 11 -39.75 4.52 -29.53
N ASP A 12 -39.93 5.81 -29.21
CA ASP A 12 -39.25 6.89 -29.92
C ASP A 12 -37.82 7.00 -29.38
N GLY A 13 -36.83 6.70 -30.21
CA GLY A 13 -35.43 6.67 -29.78
C GLY A 13 -34.98 7.96 -29.09
N LEU A 14 -34.16 7.83 -28.05
CA LEU A 14 -33.55 8.98 -27.38
C LEU A 14 -32.58 9.68 -28.35
N HIS A 15 -32.77 10.98 -28.55
CA HIS A 15 -31.85 11.81 -29.33
C HIS A 15 -30.78 12.42 -28.41
N ILE A 16 -29.52 12.29 -28.80
CA ILE A 16 -28.38 12.90 -28.09
C ILE A 16 -27.97 14.16 -28.85
N ASP A 17 -28.07 15.30 -28.17
CA ASP A 17 -27.58 16.60 -28.63
C ASP A 17 -26.31 17.00 -27.87
N TYR A 18 -25.58 18.01 -28.34
CA TYR A 18 -24.43 18.56 -27.62
C TYR A 18 -24.67 20.04 -27.28
N LEU A 19 -24.68 20.38 -26.00
CA LEU A 19 -24.86 21.76 -25.53
C LEU A 19 -23.61 22.28 -24.83
N ALA A 20 -23.36 23.58 -24.93
CA ALA A 20 -22.29 24.23 -24.20
C ALA A 20 -22.51 24.12 -22.69
N CYS A 21 -21.47 23.84 -21.91
CA CYS A 21 -21.54 23.70 -20.46
C CYS A 21 -22.14 24.94 -19.78
N GLU A 22 -21.85 26.14 -20.31
CA GLU A 22 -22.39 27.41 -19.80
C GLU A 22 -23.84 27.67 -20.19
N ALA A 23 -24.38 26.95 -21.17
CA ALA A 23 -25.79 27.05 -21.55
C ALA A 23 -26.71 26.22 -20.65
N LEU A 24 -26.15 25.35 -19.81
CA LEU A 24 -26.89 24.48 -18.89
C LEU A 24 -27.12 25.17 -17.55
N LYS A 25 -28.37 25.13 -17.07
CA LYS A 25 -28.78 25.78 -15.82
C LYS A 25 -28.91 24.75 -14.70
N PRO A 26 -28.14 24.87 -13.62
CA PRO A 26 -28.31 23.99 -12.46
C PRO A 26 -29.71 24.14 -11.87
N TYR A 27 -30.38 23.03 -11.60
CA TYR A 27 -31.64 23.05 -10.86
C TYR A 27 -31.42 23.55 -9.42
N LYS A 28 -32.04 24.69 -9.08
CA LYS A 28 -31.82 25.42 -7.82
C LYS A 28 -32.13 24.62 -6.55
N ASN A 29 -33.05 23.67 -6.63
CA ASN A 29 -33.50 22.85 -5.50
C ASN A 29 -33.03 21.40 -5.63
N ASN A 30 -31.86 21.15 -6.23
CA ASN A 30 -31.33 19.79 -6.32
C ASN A 30 -31.05 19.26 -4.90
N PRO A 31 -31.73 18.21 -4.44
CA PRO A 31 -31.50 17.66 -3.10
C PRO A 31 -30.16 16.93 -2.97
N ARG A 32 -29.50 16.59 -4.08
CA ARG A 32 -28.20 15.91 -4.08
C ARG A 32 -27.06 16.92 -4.06
N THR A 33 -26.11 16.68 -3.17
CA THR A 33 -24.84 17.40 -3.10
C THR A 33 -23.72 16.55 -3.70
N HIS A 34 -22.71 17.20 -4.25
CA HIS A 34 -21.52 16.55 -4.78
C HIS A 34 -20.29 17.02 -4.01
N SER A 35 -19.52 16.09 -3.47
CA SER A 35 -18.25 16.41 -2.80
C SER A 35 -17.19 16.77 -3.84
N LYS A 36 -16.18 17.56 -3.46
CA LYS A 36 -15.05 17.87 -4.35
C LYS A 36 -14.33 16.60 -4.83
N ASN A 37 -14.30 15.53 -4.02
CA ASN A 37 -13.68 14.26 -4.39
C ASN A 37 -14.47 13.55 -5.48
N GLN A 38 -15.79 13.45 -5.30
CA GLN A 38 -16.68 12.83 -6.28
C GLN A 38 -16.61 13.54 -7.65
N ILE A 39 -16.54 14.87 -7.66
CA ILE A 39 -16.39 15.64 -8.91
C ILE A 39 -15.05 15.32 -9.60
N LYS A 40 -13.95 15.14 -8.85
CA LYS A 40 -12.66 14.74 -9.41
C LYS A 40 -12.69 13.32 -9.99
N GLN A 41 -13.34 12.37 -9.31
CA GLN A 41 -13.53 11.02 -9.84
C GLN A 41 -14.33 11.04 -11.15
N LEU A 42 -15.41 11.83 -11.20
CA LEU A 42 -16.18 12.02 -12.44
C LEU A 42 -15.34 12.64 -13.56
N ALA A 43 -14.47 13.60 -13.24
CA ALA A 43 -13.56 14.21 -14.21
C ALA A 43 -12.58 13.19 -14.79
N LEU A 44 -11.90 12.41 -13.92
CA LEU A 44 -10.98 11.35 -14.33
C LEU A 44 -11.69 10.27 -15.15
N SER A 45 -12.88 9.87 -14.75
CA SER A 45 -13.71 8.90 -15.49
C SER A 45 -14.05 9.42 -16.89
N ILE A 46 -14.43 10.70 -17.04
CA ILE A 46 -14.72 11.31 -18.35
C ILE A 46 -13.46 11.42 -19.22
N GLU A 47 -12.30 11.74 -18.65
CA GLU A 47 -11.03 11.81 -19.40
C GLU A 47 -10.61 10.45 -19.97
N ASN A 48 -10.82 9.36 -19.21
CA ASN A 48 -10.36 8.02 -19.59
C ASN A 48 -11.38 7.23 -20.42
N PHE A 49 -12.67 7.31 -20.09
CA PHE A 49 -13.72 6.53 -20.77
C PHE A 49 -14.57 7.37 -21.72
N GLY A 50 -14.39 8.69 -21.73
CA GLY A 50 -15.26 9.62 -22.43
C GLY A 50 -16.55 9.93 -21.68
N PHE A 51 -17.35 10.84 -22.24
CA PHE A 51 -18.63 11.26 -21.65
C PHE A 51 -19.74 10.25 -22.03
N THR A 52 -19.74 9.08 -21.39
CA THR A 52 -20.58 7.93 -21.75
C THR A 52 -22.05 8.05 -21.34
N ASN A 53 -22.34 8.81 -20.28
CA ASN A 53 -23.70 9.07 -19.83
C ASN A 53 -24.09 10.52 -20.15
N PRO A 54 -25.10 10.79 -21.01
CA PRO A 54 -25.57 12.14 -21.31
C PRO A 54 -26.28 12.85 -20.14
N VAL A 55 -26.24 14.18 -20.13
CA VAL A 55 -26.94 15.03 -19.15
C VAL A 55 -28.41 15.13 -19.52
N LEU A 56 -29.31 14.92 -18.56
CA LEU A 56 -30.75 15.01 -18.81
C LEU A 56 -31.22 16.44 -18.55
N VAL A 57 -31.89 17.06 -19.53
CA VAL A 57 -32.31 18.46 -19.47
C VAL A 57 -33.77 18.65 -19.82
N ASP A 58 -34.38 19.70 -19.29
CA ASP A 58 -35.72 20.14 -19.71
C ASP A 58 -35.67 21.07 -20.94
N GLU A 59 -36.84 21.51 -21.40
CA GLU A 59 -37.01 22.42 -22.53
C GLU A 59 -36.33 23.79 -22.34
N ASN A 60 -36.05 24.17 -21.08
CA ASN A 60 -35.43 25.44 -20.69
C ASN A 60 -33.92 25.29 -20.38
N ARG A 61 -33.35 24.11 -20.67
CA ARG A 61 -31.95 23.71 -20.37
C ARG A 61 -31.64 23.63 -18.88
N ASN A 62 -32.64 23.45 -18.03
CA ASN A 62 -32.41 23.11 -16.64
C ASN A 62 -31.96 21.65 -16.54
N ILE A 63 -30.91 21.41 -15.76
CA ILE A 63 -30.38 20.06 -15.53
C ILE A 63 -31.36 19.31 -14.63
N ILE A 64 -31.91 18.21 -15.15
CA ILE A 64 -32.71 17.23 -14.41
C ILE A 64 -31.77 16.21 -13.75
N ALA A 65 -30.80 15.67 -14.49
CA ALA A 65 -29.79 14.75 -13.95
C ALA A 65 -28.43 14.95 -14.60
N GLY A 66 -27.35 14.77 -13.82
CA GLY A 66 -25.98 14.91 -14.30
C GLY A 66 -25.26 16.20 -13.91
N HIS A 67 -25.70 16.91 -12.86
CA HIS A 67 -25.04 18.13 -12.36
C HIS A 67 -23.54 17.92 -12.11
N GLY A 68 -23.16 16.86 -11.38
CA GLY A 68 -21.75 16.55 -11.13
C GLY A 68 -20.94 16.27 -12.40
N ARG A 69 -21.54 15.70 -13.46
CA ARG A 69 -20.87 15.49 -14.75
C ARG A 69 -20.61 16.79 -15.49
N VAL A 70 -21.53 17.76 -15.42
CA VAL A 70 -21.32 19.11 -15.97
C VAL A 70 -20.22 19.84 -15.21
N GLU A 71 -20.20 19.76 -13.88
CA GLU A 71 -19.12 20.35 -13.07
C GLU A 71 -17.76 19.70 -13.38
N ALA A 72 -17.71 18.38 -13.49
CA ALA A 72 -16.51 17.64 -13.88
C ALA A 72 -16.03 18.04 -15.28
N ALA A 73 -16.93 18.12 -16.27
CA ALA A 73 -16.62 18.58 -17.63
C ALA A 73 -16.01 19.98 -17.66
N LYS A 74 -16.52 20.90 -16.83
CA LYS A 74 -15.94 22.25 -16.70
C LYS A 74 -14.52 22.23 -16.14
N ILE A 75 -14.22 21.34 -15.19
CA ILE A 75 -12.88 21.22 -14.58
C ILE A 75 -11.85 20.73 -15.61
N ILE A 76 -12.22 19.78 -16.46
CA ILE A 76 -11.33 19.22 -17.49
C ILE A 76 -11.35 20.04 -18.80
N GLY A 77 -12.06 21.17 -18.83
CA GLY A 77 -12.06 22.10 -19.96
C GLY A 77 -12.93 21.70 -21.15
N LEU A 78 -13.91 20.80 -20.98
CA LEU A 78 -14.87 20.48 -22.04
C LEU A 78 -15.85 21.65 -22.25
N GLU A 79 -15.89 22.16 -23.47
CA GLU A 79 -16.81 23.24 -23.85
C GLU A 79 -18.26 22.76 -24.00
N ARG A 80 -18.45 21.52 -24.47
CA ARG A 80 -19.77 20.94 -24.78
C ARG A 80 -19.91 19.55 -24.18
N VAL A 81 -21.11 19.22 -23.73
CA VAL A 81 -21.47 17.90 -23.18
C VAL A 81 -22.66 17.31 -23.93
N PRO A 82 -22.75 15.97 -24.05
CA PRO A 82 -23.91 15.31 -24.61
C PRO A 82 -25.11 15.45 -23.66
N VAL A 83 -26.28 15.73 -24.22
CA VAL A 83 -27.53 15.95 -23.50
C VAL A 83 -28.68 15.16 -24.14
N ILE A 84 -29.66 14.80 -23.31
CA ILE A 84 -30.94 14.24 -23.75
C ILE A 84 -32.05 15.16 -23.23
N HIS A 85 -32.93 15.57 -24.15
CA HIS A 85 -34.05 16.45 -23.86
C HIS A 85 -35.27 15.66 -23.36
N LEU A 86 -35.68 15.88 -22.11
CA LEU A 86 -36.86 15.24 -21.51
C LEU A 86 -38.11 16.13 -21.60
N ASN A 87 -38.39 16.65 -22.80
CA ASN A 87 -39.49 17.60 -23.04
C ASN A 87 -40.89 16.98 -22.84
N HIS A 88 -40.98 15.66 -22.74
CA HIS A 88 -42.25 14.94 -22.53
C HIS A 88 -42.68 14.89 -21.06
N LEU A 89 -41.79 15.22 -20.12
CA LEU A 89 -42.10 15.20 -18.69
C LEU A 89 -42.80 16.48 -18.26
N ASN A 90 -43.88 16.36 -17.51
CA ASN A 90 -44.48 17.50 -16.82
C ASN A 90 -43.65 17.90 -15.57
N GLU A 91 -43.95 19.06 -14.99
CA GLU A 91 -43.21 19.60 -13.84
C GLU A 91 -43.13 18.66 -12.63
N ALA A 92 -44.21 17.94 -12.34
CA ALA A 92 -44.22 16.98 -11.23
C ALA A 92 -43.33 15.78 -11.53
N GLN A 93 -43.37 15.28 -12.77
CA GLN A 93 -42.53 14.16 -13.23
C GLN A 93 -41.04 14.54 -13.26
N LYS A 94 -40.68 15.75 -13.71
CA LYS A 94 -39.30 16.25 -13.65
C LYS A 94 -38.77 16.24 -12.22
N ARG A 95 -39.54 16.80 -11.27
CA ARG A 95 -39.16 16.82 -9.84
C ARG A 95 -39.07 15.42 -9.23
N ALA A 96 -40.00 14.54 -9.57
CA ALA A 96 -39.97 13.15 -9.13
C ALA A 96 -38.74 12.42 -9.68
N TYR A 97 -38.40 12.62 -10.95
CA TYR A 97 -37.24 12.01 -11.58
C TYR A 97 -35.92 12.48 -10.96
N ILE A 98 -35.77 13.78 -10.66
CA ILE A 98 -34.61 14.32 -9.93
C ILE A 98 -34.37 13.56 -8.62
N ILE A 99 -35.43 13.18 -7.92
CA ILE A 99 -35.32 12.41 -6.67
C ILE A 99 -35.04 10.93 -6.99
N ALA A 100 -35.76 10.36 -7.94
CA ALA A 100 -35.69 8.94 -8.28
C ALA A 100 -34.30 8.54 -8.83
N ASP A 101 -33.71 9.32 -9.74
CA ASP A 101 -32.36 9.07 -10.31
C ASP A 101 -31.31 8.90 -9.20
N ASN A 102 -31.40 9.75 -8.18
CA ASN A 102 -30.50 9.72 -7.04
C ASN A 102 -30.82 8.55 -6.09
N LYS A 103 -32.09 8.35 -5.75
CA LYS A 103 -32.49 7.35 -4.76
C LYS A 103 -32.38 5.92 -5.28
N LEU A 104 -32.64 5.70 -6.56
CA LEU A 104 -32.53 4.38 -7.17
C LEU A 104 -31.07 3.91 -7.24
N ALA A 105 -30.14 4.83 -7.53
CA ALA A 105 -28.72 4.54 -7.47
C ALA A 105 -28.26 4.19 -6.03
N GLU A 106 -28.74 4.90 -5.01
CA GLU A 106 -28.44 4.59 -3.60
C GLU A 106 -29.02 3.26 -3.11
N ASN A 107 -30.11 2.79 -3.72
CA ASN A 107 -30.75 1.54 -3.33
C ASN A 107 -30.07 0.31 -3.96
N ALA A 108 -29.18 0.51 -4.93
CA ALA A 108 -28.38 -0.56 -5.50
C ALA A 108 -27.27 -0.96 -4.53
N GLY A 109 -26.99 -2.26 -4.43
CA GLY A 109 -25.86 -2.81 -3.70
C GLY A 109 -24.94 -3.60 -4.61
N TRP A 110 -23.74 -3.89 -4.12
CA TRP A 110 -22.78 -4.75 -4.81
C TRP A 110 -22.89 -6.19 -4.31
N ASN A 111 -22.65 -7.13 -5.20
CA ASN A 111 -22.27 -8.48 -4.81
C ASN A 111 -20.74 -8.48 -4.68
N GLU A 112 -20.23 -8.56 -3.44
CA GLU A 112 -18.81 -8.39 -3.14
C GLU A 112 -17.93 -9.46 -3.79
N ASP A 113 -18.39 -10.71 -3.88
CA ASP A 113 -17.65 -11.80 -4.51
C ASP A 113 -17.46 -11.58 -6.02
N LEU A 114 -18.55 -11.16 -6.70
CA LEU A 114 -18.49 -10.85 -8.13
C LEU A 114 -17.68 -9.59 -8.40
N LEU A 115 -17.82 -8.56 -7.55
CA LEU A 115 -17.04 -7.33 -7.65
C LEU A 115 -15.53 -7.62 -7.50
N LYS A 116 -15.15 -8.43 -6.51
CA LYS A 116 -13.77 -8.87 -6.30
C LYS A 116 -13.21 -9.54 -7.56
N THR A 117 -13.97 -10.51 -8.10
CA THR A 117 -13.57 -11.27 -9.30
C THR A 117 -13.33 -10.35 -10.50
N GLU A 118 -14.20 -9.36 -10.72
CA GLU A 118 -14.04 -8.38 -11.81
C GLU A 118 -12.82 -7.47 -11.61
N LEU A 119 -12.56 -7.01 -10.37
CA LEU A 119 -11.38 -6.19 -10.06
C LEU A 119 -10.06 -6.97 -10.25
N GLU A 120 -10.03 -8.25 -9.87
CA GLU A 120 -8.91 -9.15 -10.14
C GLU A 120 -8.69 -9.33 -11.64
N TYR A 121 -9.77 -9.59 -12.40
CA TYR A 121 -9.70 -9.78 -13.84
C TYR A 121 -9.22 -8.54 -14.61
N ILE A 122 -9.63 -7.33 -14.20
CA ILE A 122 -9.11 -6.07 -14.77
C ILE A 122 -7.59 -6.00 -14.56
N THR A 123 -7.12 -6.32 -13.36
CA THR A 123 -5.69 -6.29 -13.01
C THR A 123 -4.90 -7.32 -13.82
N ASP A 124 -5.47 -8.51 -14.06
CA ASP A 124 -4.82 -9.56 -14.85
C ASP A 124 -4.68 -9.18 -16.34
N ILE A 125 -5.63 -8.40 -16.89
CA ILE A 125 -5.56 -7.92 -18.27
C ILE A 125 -4.61 -6.73 -18.41
N ASP A 126 -4.66 -5.79 -17.48
CA ASP A 126 -3.87 -4.56 -17.49
C ASP A 126 -3.36 -4.25 -16.07
N PRO A 127 -2.15 -4.72 -15.73
CA PRO A 127 -1.56 -4.54 -14.39
C PRO A 127 -1.35 -3.08 -13.99
N ASP A 128 -1.23 -2.16 -14.96
CA ASP A 128 -1.00 -0.74 -14.73
C ASP A 128 -2.31 0.08 -14.71
N PHE A 129 -3.47 -0.59 -14.86
CA PHE A 129 -4.77 0.07 -14.85
C PHE A 129 -5.09 0.66 -13.46
N ASP A 130 -5.42 1.95 -13.41
CA ASP A 130 -5.84 2.61 -12.18
C ASP A 130 -7.26 2.18 -11.80
N LEU A 131 -7.37 1.18 -10.93
CA LEU A 131 -8.66 0.69 -10.41
C LEU A 131 -9.47 1.79 -9.70
N GLY A 132 -8.85 2.89 -9.26
CA GLY A 132 -9.59 4.05 -8.72
C GLY A 132 -10.54 4.70 -9.73
N LEU A 133 -10.34 4.46 -11.04
CA LEU A 133 -11.24 4.92 -12.10
C LEU A 133 -12.61 4.25 -12.08
N THR A 134 -12.75 3.11 -11.39
CA THR A 134 -14.05 2.43 -11.18
C THR A 134 -15.00 3.22 -10.27
N GLY A 135 -14.49 4.25 -9.58
CA GLY A 135 -15.24 5.04 -8.60
C GLY A 135 -15.21 4.45 -7.19
N PHE A 136 -14.54 3.31 -6.99
CA PHE A 136 -14.17 2.80 -5.68
C PHE A 136 -12.91 3.52 -5.19
N GLU A 137 -12.86 3.81 -3.89
CA GLU A 137 -11.65 4.34 -3.28
C GLU A 137 -10.57 3.24 -3.23
N VAL A 138 -9.29 3.60 -3.42
CA VAL A 138 -8.18 2.63 -3.40
C VAL A 138 -8.18 1.74 -2.14
N PRO A 139 -8.46 2.26 -0.93
CA PRO A 139 -8.58 1.41 0.25
C PRO A 139 -9.71 0.38 0.20
N GLU A 140 -10.83 0.71 -0.42
CA GLU A 140 -11.98 -0.18 -0.55
C GLU A 140 -11.64 -1.37 -1.46
N ILE A 141 -10.95 -1.07 -2.57
CA ILE A 141 -10.40 -2.09 -3.48
C ILE A 141 -9.40 -2.99 -2.76
N ASP A 142 -8.46 -2.41 -2.01
CA ASP A 142 -7.43 -3.18 -1.31
C ASP A 142 -8.04 -4.11 -0.24
N LEU A 143 -9.08 -3.67 0.50
CA LEU A 143 -9.79 -4.48 1.49
C LEU A 143 -10.58 -5.64 0.85
N LEU A 144 -11.25 -5.39 -0.27
CA LEU A 144 -12.00 -6.41 -1.01
C LEU A 144 -11.09 -7.51 -1.56
N LEU A 145 -9.92 -7.13 -2.07
CA LEU A 145 -8.96 -8.06 -2.64
C LEU A 145 -8.20 -8.85 -1.57
N ASN A 146 -7.86 -8.21 -0.45
CA ASN A 146 -7.04 -8.77 0.62
C ASN A 146 -7.75 -8.69 2.00
N PRO A 147 -8.75 -9.54 2.26
CA PRO A 147 -9.42 -9.57 3.57
C PRO A 147 -8.45 -9.98 4.69
N GLU A 148 -8.60 -9.40 5.88
CA GLU A 148 -7.80 -9.75 7.06
C GLU A 148 -8.08 -11.19 7.51
N GLU A 149 -7.04 -12.02 7.66
CA GLU A 149 -7.14 -13.35 8.27
C GLU A 149 -6.78 -13.32 9.77
N PRO A 150 -7.47 -14.09 10.65
CA PRO A 150 -7.23 -14.06 12.10
C PRO A 150 -5.86 -14.59 12.55
N VAL A 151 -5.23 -15.45 11.73
CA VAL A 151 -3.87 -15.96 11.94
C VAL A 151 -3.17 -15.97 10.60
N ASP A 152 -2.20 -15.08 10.46
CA ASP A 152 -1.50 -14.89 9.20
C ASP A 152 -0.44 -15.98 8.99
N LYS A 153 -0.70 -16.91 8.07
CA LYS A 153 0.26 -17.97 7.73
C LYS A 153 1.58 -17.43 7.17
N ALA A 154 1.59 -16.22 6.61
CA ALA A 154 2.82 -15.63 6.10
C ALA A 154 3.80 -15.21 7.20
N ASP A 155 3.37 -15.13 8.46
CA ASP A 155 4.26 -14.86 9.59
C ASP A 155 5.10 -16.10 9.98
N GLN A 156 4.80 -17.28 9.41
CA GLN A 156 5.60 -18.48 9.61
C GLN A 156 6.92 -18.36 8.83
N LEU A 157 8.03 -18.52 9.54
CA LEU A 157 9.37 -18.52 8.93
C LEU A 157 9.81 -19.92 8.49
N ILE A 158 10.56 -19.95 7.40
CA ILE A 158 11.30 -21.13 6.92
C ILE A 158 12.61 -21.23 7.70
N PRO A 159 13.01 -22.43 8.15
CA PRO A 159 14.29 -22.61 8.78
C PRO A 159 15.46 -22.14 7.91
N VAL A 160 16.40 -21.40 8.50
CA VAL A 160 17.68 -21.08 7.85
C VAL A 160 18.39 -22.42 7.60
N PRO A 161 18.61 -22.83 6.33
CA PRO A 161 19.33 -24.06 6.06
C PRO A 161 20.75 -23.95 6.64
N GLN A 162 21.19 -24.96 7.38
CA GLN A 162 22.56 -25.00 7.93
C GLN A 162 23.62 -25.35 6.87
N GLU A 163 23.22 -25.65 5.64
CA GLU A 163 24.11 -26.01 4.52
C GLU A 163 24.21 -24.90 3.48
N GLN A 164 25.39 -24.85 2.84
CA GLN A 164 25.96 -23.85 1.92
C GLN A 164 25.06 -22.68 1.49
N THR A 165 25.48 -21.49 1.90
CA THR A 165 24.94 -20.21 1.42
C THR A 165 25.18 -20.04 -0.07
N VAL A 166 24.09 -19.83 -0.83
CA VAL A 166 24.07 -19.64 -2.28
C VAL A 166 24.48 -18.21 -2.63
N SER A 167 23.83 -17.24 -1.98
CA SER A 167 24.06 -15.82 -2.21
C SER A 167 25.42 -15.36 -1.68
N LYS A 168 25.95 -14.29 -2.29
CA LYS A 168 27.18 -13.62 -1.87
C LYS A 168 26.98 -12.11 -1.85
N LEU A 169 27.84 -11.44 -1.08
CA LEU A 169 27.89 -9.98 -1.06
C LEU A 169 28.08 -9.44 -2.48
N GLY A 170 27.17 -8.55 -2.89
CA GLY A 170 27.09 -7.97 -4.21
C GLY A 170 26.06 -8.63 -5.13
N ASP A 171 25.54 -9.82 -4.83
CA ASP A 171 24.56 -10.51 -5.69
C ASP A 171 23.22 -9.75 -5.72
N LEU A 172 22.72 -9.49 -6.94
CA LEU A 172 21.40 -8.92 -7.18
C LEU A 172 20.45 -10.00 -7.71
N TRP A 173 19.32 -10.13 -7.03
CA TRP A 173 18.27 -11.10 -7.32
C TRP A 173 16.96 -10.41 -7.72
N PHE A 174 16.27 -11.00 -8.69
CA PHE A 174 14.95 -10.60 -9.15
C PHE A 174 13.92 -11.64 -8.71
N LEU A 175 12.92 -11.19 -7.95
CA LEU A 175 11.86 -12.00 -7.37
C LEU A 175 10.53 -11.49 -7.93
N GLY A 176 10.18 -11.89 -9.15
CA GLY A 176 9.09 -11.25 -9.89
C GLY A 176 9.40 -9.79 -10.18
N GLU A 177 8.55 -8.87 -9.73
CA GLU A 177 8.78 -7.42 -9.84
C GLU A 177 9.62 -6.83 -8.68
N HIS A 178 9.98 -7.65 -7.70
CA HIS A 178 10.81 -7.27 -6.56
C HIS A 178 12.30 -7.42 -6.86
N ARG A 179 13.13 -6.69 -6.10
CA ARG A 179 14.59 -6.80 -6.16
C ARG A 179 15.16 -7.02 -4.77
N LEU A 180 16.18 -7.86 -4.66
CA LEU A 180 16.92 -8.10 -3.43
C LEU A 180 18.41 -8.06 -3.73
N LEU A 181 19.13 -7.16 -3.07
CA LEU A 181 20.58 -7.02 -3.20
C LEU A 181 21.25 -7.41 -1.89
N CYS A 182 22.23 -8.31 -1.97
CA CYS A 182 23.09 -8.61 -0.84
C CYS A 182 24.12 -7.49 -0.65
N ALA A 183 23.88 -6.51 0.22
CA ALA A 183 24.75 -5.34 0.35
C ALA A 183 24.57 -4.57 1.67
N ASP A 184 25.52 -3.66 1.92
CA ASP A 184 25.57 -2.80 3.10
C ASP A 184 24.72 -1.52 2.91
N ALA A 185 23.73 -1.32 3.78
CA ALA A 185 22.84 -0.15 3.78
C ALA A 185 23.54 1.18 4.10
N THR A 186 24.77 1.17 4.63
CA THR A 186 25.53 2.40 4.85
C THR A 186 26.14 2.95 3.56
N LYS A 187 26.20 2.14 2.49
CA LYS A 187 26.87 2.48 1.23
C LYS A 187 25.88 3.02 0.19
N PRO A 188 26.08 4.22 -0.37
CA PRO A 188 25.20 4.75 -1.40
C PRO A 188 25.18 3.86 -2.67
N GLU A 189 26.29 3.20 -2.99
CA GLU A 189 26.43 2.32 -4.16
C GLU A 189 25.47 1.12 -4.11
N SER A 190 25.10 0.67 -2.90
CA SER A 190 24.10 -0.39 -2.70
C SER A 190 22.73 0.04 -3.25
N TYR A 191 22.33 1.27 -3.00
CA TYR A 191 21.05 1.81 -3.47
C TYR A 191 21.09 2.11 -4.97
N GLU A 192 22.22 2.61 -5.49
CA GLU A 192 22.40 2.83 -6.93
C GLU A 192 22.23 1.52 -7.71
N LYS A 193 22.87 0.44 -7.25
CA LYS A 193 22.74 -0.87 -7.89
C LYS A 193 21.33 -1.45 -7.77
N LEU A 194 20.69 -1.30 -6.61
CA LEU A 194 19.35 -1.85 -6.35
C LEU A 194 18.25 -1.13 -7.14
N LEU A 195 18.22 0.19 -7.11
CA LEU A 195 17.13 1.02 -7.66
C LEU A 195 17.38 1.46 -9.11
N GLY A 196 18.64 1.64 -9.51
CA GLY A 196 18.98 2.32 -10.77
C GLY A 196 18.45 3.76 -10.76
N ASP A 197 17.70 4.14 -11.79
CA ASP A 197 17.11 5.48 -11.91
C ASP A 197 15.78 5.66 -11.15
N GLU A 198 15.24 4.58 -10.56
CA GLU A 198 13.97 4.60 -9.86
C GLU A 198 14.09 5.15 -8.42
N LYS A 199 12.97 5.60 -7.85
CA LYS A 199 12.92 6.07 -6.46
C LYS A 199 11.76 5.46 -5.68
N ALA A 200 12.04 5.09 -4.43
CA ALA A 200 11.04 4.52 -3.54
C ALA A 200 9.95 5.55 -3.18
N ALA A 201 8.68 5.13 -3.23
CA ALA A 201 7.54 5.93 -2.82
C ALA A 201 7.37 5.99 -1.29
N MET A 202 7.81 4.94 -0.59
CA MET A 202 7.87 4.87 0.87
C MET A 202 9.08 4.06 1.31
N ILE A 203 9.46 4.23 2.58
CA ILE A 203 10.39 3.35 3.27
C ILE A 203 9.66 2.64 4.40
N PHE A 204 9.85 1.34 4.54
CA PHE A 204 9.58 0.61 5.77
C PHE A 204 10.83 -0.18 6.11
N THR A 205 11.43 0.08 7.26
CA THR A 205 12.70 -0.55 7.60
C THR A 205 12.89 -0.76 9.10
N ASP A 206 13.62 -1.81 9.45
CA ASP A 206 13.86 -2.28 10.82
C ASP A 206 15.38 -2.38 11.06
N PRO A 207 16.06 -1.25 11.32
CA PRO A 207 17.49 -1.24 11.56
C PRO A 207 17.86 -2.10 12.78
N PRO A 208 19.08 -2.66 12.84
CA PRO A 208 19.57 -3.31 14.05
C PRO A 208 19.57 -2.34 15.24
N TYR A 209 19.28 -2.85 16.44
CA TYR A 209 19.10 -2.03 17.64
C TYR A 209 20.37 -1.86 18.46
N ASN A 210 21.55 -2.30 18.01
CA ASN A 210 22.80 -2.23 18.78
C ASN A 210 22.69 -2.89 20.17
N VAL A 211 22.09 -4.07 20.22
CA VAL A 211 21.89 -4.88 21.44
C VAL A 211 22.40 -6.28 21.14
N GLU A 212 23.21 -6.84 22.05
CA GLU A 212 23.68 -8.23 21.97
C GLU A 212 22.48 -9.20 21.86
N ILE A 213 22.56 -10.17 20.95
CA ILE A 213 21.49 -11.15 20.73
C ILE A 213 21.59 -12.29 21.77
N ASP A 214 22.80 -12.79 22.06
CA ASP A 214 23.03 -13.84 23.05
C ASP A 214 22.57 -13.38 24.44
N GLY A 215 21.75 -14.22 25.08
CA GLY A 215 21.16 -13.95 26.40
C GLY A 215 19.97 -12.98 26.44
N HIS A 216 19.69 -12.23 25.38
CA HIS A 216 18.65 -11.18 25.38
C HIS A 216 17.43 -11.50 24.50
N VAL A 217 17.53 -12.46 23.58
CA VAL A 217 16.41 -12.92 22.73
C VAL A 217 15.93 -14.33 23.12
N CYS A 218 14.70 -14.66 22.72
CA CYS A 218 13.86 -15.82 23.07
C CYS A 218 14.55 -17.15 23.47
N GLY A 219 13.83 -17.96 24.27
CA GLY A 219 14.21 -19.35 24.53
C GLY A 219 14.95 -19.64 25.85
N LYS A 220 15.07 -18.65 26.76
CA LYS A 220 15.72 -18.83 28.09
C LYS A 220 17.13 -19.46 27.99
N GLY A 221 17.88 -19.13 26.94
CA GLY A 221 19.23 -19.67 26.69
C GLY A 221 19.28 -21.10 26.10
N LYS A 222 18.14 -21.70 25.72
CA LYS A 222 18.10 -23.01 25.04
C LYS A 222 18.26 -22.93 23.52
N ILE A 223 17.93 -21.79 22.94
CA ILE A 223 18.07 -21.48 21.52
C ILE A 223 19.14 -20.38 21.44
N LYS A 224 20.17 -20.58 20.62
CA LYS A 224 21.20 -19.58 20.34
C LYS A 224 21.00 -19.07 18.91
N HIS A 225 20.82 -17.77 18.76
CA HIS A 225 20.84 -17.11 17.47
C HIS A 225 22.26 -16.59 17.21
N ALA A 226 22.68 -16.54 15.94
CA ALA A 226 23.89 -15.80 15.57
C ALA A 226 23.66 -14.30 15.80
N GLU A 227 24.71 -13.58 16.17
CA GLU A 227 24.71 -12.11 16.26
C GLU A 227 24.46 -11.47 14.88
N PHE A 228 23.93 -10.23 14.86
CA PHE A 228 23.83 -9.48 13.61
C PHE A 228 25.24 -9.13 13.10
N GLN A 229 25.39 -9.01 11.77
CA GLN A 229 26.68 -8.67 11.14
C GLN A 229 27.22 -7.30 11.61
N MET A 230 26.34 -6.39 12.03
CA MET A 230 26.68 -5.08 12.58
C MET A 230 25.58 -4.57 13.52
N ALA A 231 25.95 -3.65 14.41
CA ALA A 231 25.09 -3.08 15.44
C ALA A 231 24.38 -4.16 16.27
N SER A 232 25.19 -5.05 16.83
CA SER A 232 24.82 -6.13 17.77
C SER A 232 25.38 -5.86 19.17
N GLY A 233 25.51 -4.58 19.56
CA GLY A 233 25.98 -4.15 20.89
C GLY A 233 27.41 -3.64 20.93
N GLU A 234 28.13 -3.65 19.82
CA GLU A 234 29.52 -3.23 19.73
C GLU A 234 29.73 -1.72 19.59
N MET A 235 28.71 -0.97 19.15
CA MET A 235 28.83 0.46 18.87
C MET A 235 28.61 1.32 20.11
N SER A 236 29.38 2.40 20.26
CA SER A 236 29.07 3.48 21.19
C SER A 236 27.76 4.20 20.80
N GLU A 237 27.24 5.03 21.71
CA GLU A 237 26.06 5.86 21.41
C GLU A 237 26.30 6.74 20.17
N GLU A 238 27.47 7.38 20.08
CA GLU A 238 27.87 8.23 18.96
C GLU A 238 28.07 7.44 17.65
N GLU A 239 28.68 6.26 17.73
CA GLU A 239 28.87 5.39 16.57
C GLU A 239 27.52 4.90 16.02
N PHE A 240 26.59 4.53 16.90
CA PHE A 240 25.25 4.10 16.49
C PHE A 240 24.42 5.26 15.91
N MET A 241 24.51 6.46 16.49
CA MET A 241 23.90 7.67 15.92
C MET A 241 24.42 7.95 14.51
N GLU A 242 25.74 7.86 14.32
CA GLU A 242 26.36 8.09 13.01
C GLU A 242 25.95 7.01 11.99
N PHE A 243 25.91 5.74 12.41
CA PHE A 243 25.42 4.63 11.61
C PHE A 243 23.99 4.89 11.11
N LEU A 244 23.05 5.19 12.02
CA LEU A 244 21.66 5.49 11.65
C LEU A 244 21.59 6.71 10.73
N ARG A 245 22.37 7.76 11.01
CA ARG A 245 22.39 8.98 10.20
C ARG A 245 22.82 8.70 8.76
N GLN A 246 23.86 7.88 8.55
CA GLN A 246 24.32 7.50 7.21
C GLN A 246 23.23 6.77 6.43
N VAL A 247 22.57 5.80 7.07
CA VAL A 247 21.45 5.08 6.46
C VAL A 247 20.31 6.03 6.12
N PHE A 248 19.92 6.93 7.03
CA PHE A 248 18.81 7.86 6.79
C PHE A 248 19.10 8.86 5.67
N VAL A 249 20.36 9.31 5.52
CA VAL A 249 20.77 10.13 4.37
C VAL A 249 20.55 9.37 3.06
N ASN A 250 20.98 8.11 3.00
CA ASN A 250 20.77 7.28 1.80
C ASN A 250 19.28 7.08 1.53
N LEU A 251 18.48 6.72 2.54
CA LEU A 251 17.04 6.56 2.39
C LEU A 251 16.36 7.83 1.86
N CYS A 252 16.76 9.02 2.33
CA CYS A 252 16.25 10.30 1.82
C CYS A 252 16.68 10.57 0.37
N GLN A 253 17.91 10.19 0.00
CA GLN A 253 18.44 10.38 -1.36
C GLN A 253 17.69 9.50 -2.38
N TYR A 254 17.35 8.28 -1.99
CA TYR A 254 16.79 7.24 -2.87
C TYR A 254 15.26 7.09 -2.78
N SER A 255 14.58 8.01 -2.10
CA SER A 255 13.11 8.09 -2.06
C SER A 255 12.56 9.37 -2.71
N LYS A 256 11.27 9.34 -3.06
CA LYS A 256 10.57 10.46 -3.70
C LYS A 256 10.42 11.63 -2.71
N ASP A 257 10.49 12.87 -3.22
CA ASP A 257 10.12 14.05 -2.44
C ASP A 257 8.63 13.94 -2.02
N GLY A 258 8.38 13.96 -0.72
CA GLY A 258 7.06 13.73 -0.11
C GLY A 258 6.85 12.31 0.42
N SER A 259 7.81 11.39 0.30
CA SER A 259 7.69 10.02 0.82
C SER A 259 7.61 9.99 2.35
N LEU A 260 6.95 8.94 2.86
CA LEU A 260 6.92 8.62 4.29
C LEU A 260 7.86 7.47 4.59
N HIS A 261 8.60 7.60 5.68
CA HIS A 261 9.59 6.65 6.14
C HIS A 261 9.18 6.11 7.51
N PHE A 262 8.91 4.81 7.57
CA PHE A 262 8.56 4.07 8.77
C PHE A 262 9.79 3.34 9.27
N ILE A 263 10.27 3.73 10.46
CA ILE A 263 11.52 3.24 11.02
C ILE A 263 11.20 2.56 12.35
N CYS A 264 11.32 1.23 12.40
CA CYS A 264 11.12 0.47 13.61
C CYS A 264 12.29 0.66 14.58
N MET A 265 12.01 0.82 15.88
CA MET A 265 13.03 0.92 16.91
C MET A 265 12.47 0.60 18.30
N ASP A 266 13.35 0.20 19.22
CA ASP A 266 13.01 0.07 20.65
C ASP A 266 13.06 1.44 21.37
N TRP A 267 12.27 1.58 22.43
CA TRP A 267 12.22 2.80 23.24
C TRP A 267 13.59 3.20 23.83
N ARG A 268 14.51 2.24 24.01
CA ARG A 268 15.87 2.49 24.51
C ARG A 268 16.70 3.38 23.59
N HIS A 269 16.41 3.37 22.29
CA HIS A 269 17.17 4.13 21.28
C HIS A 269 16.38 5.33 20.72
N ILE A 270 15.39 5.84 21.47
CA ILE A 270 14.64 7.05 21.07
C ILE A 270 15.60 8.22 20.83
N LYS A 271 16.60 8.40 21.70
CA LYS A 271 17.53 9.54 21.61
C LYS A 271 18.35 9.44 20.32
N GLU A 272 19.02 8.32 20.11
CA GLU A 272 19.94 8.08 19.01
C GLU A 272 19.21 8.17 17.66
N LEU A 273 18.03 7.58 17.58
CA LEU A 273 17.21 7.64 16.37
C LEU A 273 16.73 9.07 16.09
N MET A 274 16.24 9.80 17.09
CA MET A 274 15.74 11.16 16.90
C MET A 274 16.86 12.13 16.47
N GLU A 275 18.07 12.00 17.02
CA GLU A 275 19.23 12.80 16.62
C GLU A 275 19.65 12.47 15.18
N ALA A 276 19.76 11.18 14.83
CA ALA A 276 20.06 10.74 13.47
C ALA A 276 19.00 11.18 12.45
N ALA A 277 17.73 11.20 12.86
CA ALA A 277 16.58 11.60 12.04
C ALA A 277 16.48 13.10 11.78
N SER A 278 17.42 13.92 12.28
CA SER A 278 17.52 15.35 11.93
C SER A 278 17.69 15.64 10.44
N VAL A 279 18.00 14.61 9.63
CA VAL A 279 18.06 14.68 8.16
C VAL A 279 16.68 14.80 7.49
N TYR A 280 15.61 14.41 8.21
CA TYR A 280 14.24 14.47 7.71
C TYR A 280 13.64 15.87 7.81
N THR A 281 12.62 16.15 7.00
CA THR A 281 11.95 17.46 7.01
C THR A 281 11.00 17.62 8.19
N GLU A 282 10.31 16.54 8.58
CA GLU A 282 9.29 16.56 9.63
C GLU A 282 9.12 15.15 10.21
N MET A 283 8.93 15.05 11.53
CA MET A 283 8.37 13.84 12.15
C MET A 283 6.84 13.92 12.07
N LYS A 284 6.21 13.02 11.32
CA LYS A 284 4.76 12.98 11.14
C LYS A 284 4.05 12.41 12.35
N ASN A 285 4.58 11.32 12.90
CA ASN A 285 3.97 10.64 14.03
C ASN A 285 4.98 9.69 14.71
N LEU A 286 4.59 9.22 15.89
CA LEU A 286 5.18 8.07 16.55
C LEU A 286 4.08 7.02 16.70
N CYS A 287 4.21 5.93 15.97
CA CYS A 287 3.30 4.79 16.07
C CYS A 287 3.82 3.81 17.13
N VAL A 288 2.91 3.24 17.91
CA VAL A 288 3.21 2.23 18.93
C VAL A 288 2.61 0.91 18.48
N TRP A 289 3.46 -0.04 18.12
CA TRP A 289 3.01 -1.41 17.90
C TRP A 289 2.77 -2.07 19.27
N ASN A 290 1.50 -2.21 19.64
CA ASN A 290 1.06 -2.92 20.84
C ASN A 290 0.96 -4.42 20.53
N LYS A 291 1.87 -5.20 21.11
CA LYS A 291 1.94 -6.66 20.94
C LYS A 291 0.91 -7.34 21.82
N SER A 292 0.50 -8.57 21.51
CA SER A 292 -0.43 -9.32 22.38
C SER A 292 0.13 -9.62 23.78
N ASN A 293 1.44 -9.90 23.87
CA ASN A 293 2.11 -10.32 25.11
C ASN A 293 3.38 -9.50 25.38
N GLY A 294 3.69 -9.28 26.66
CA GLY A 294 4.94 -8.65 27.08
C GLY A 294 6.13 -9.60 26.92
N GLY A 295 7.29 -9.07 26.54
CA GLY A 295 8.56 -9.77 26.44
C GLY A 295 9.12 -10.23 27.80
N MET A 296 10.38 -10.66 27.81
CA MET A 296 11.09 -11.06 29.03
C MET A 296 11.37 -9.84 29.94
N GLY A 297 11.53 -10.06 31.25
CA GLY A 297 11.79 -9.00 32.24
C GLY A 297 10.94 -9.14 33.51
N SER A 298 11.27 -8.35 34.55
CA SER A 298 10.66 -8.46 35.88
C SER A 298 9.94 -7.19 36.38
N LEU A 299 10.43 -5.99 36.05
CA LEU A 299 9.83 -4.72 36.49
C LEU A 299 8.70 -4.27 35.57
N TYR A 300 9.05 -3.74 34.39
CA TYR A 300 8.11 -3.38 33.33
C TYR A 300 8.51 -4.12 32.05
N ARG A 301 7.71 -5.11 31.67
CA ARG A 301 7.97 -5.93 30.49
C ARG A 301 7.52 -5.17 29.24
N SER A 302 8.41 -4.97 28.27
CA SER A 302 8.06 -4.35 26.98
C SER A 302 6.97 -5.17 26.28
N LYS A 303 5.78 -4.59 26.12
CA LYS A 303 4.68 -5.13 25.30
C LYS A 303 4.52 -4.34 24.00
N HIS A 304 5.48 -3.49 23.67
CA HIS A 304 5.41 -2.67 22.47
C HIS A 304 6.78 -2.51 21.81
N GLU A 305 6.73 -2.12 20.55
CA GLU A 305 7.84 -1.51 19.81
C GLU A 305 7.35 -0.19 19.20
N LEU A 306 8.28 0.67 18.82
CA LEU A 306 7.98 1.97 18.24
C LEU A 306 8.23 1.94 16.73
N VAL A 307 7.39 2.68 16.00
CA VAL A 307 7.58 2.94 14.57
C VAL A 307 7.55 4.44 14.37
N PHE A 308 8.70 5.01 14.09
CA PHE A 308 8.85 6.45 13.85
C PHE A 308 8.46 6.75 12.41
N VAL A 309 7.57 7.72 12.23
CA VAL A 309 7.09 8.11 10.90
C VAL A 309 7.66 9.48 10.55
N TYR A 310 8.60 9.50 9.62
CA TYR A 310 9.22 10.73 9.13
C TYR A 310 8.81 11.04 7.69
N LYS A 311 8.82 12.32 7.34
CA LYS A 311 8.62 12.78 5.97
C LYS A 311 9.95 13.23 5.36
N ASN A 312 10.24 12.69 4.18
CA ASN A 312 11.30 13.20 3.32
C ASN A 312 10.75 14.29 2.39
N GLY A 313 11.48 15.40 2.26
CA GLY A 313 11.13 16.49 1.36
C GLY A 313 9.89 17.30 1.74
N LYS A 314 9.46 18.15 0.79
CA LYS A 314 8.46 19.20 0.99
C LYS A 314 7.14 18.93 0.27
N LYS A 315 7.13 18.11 -0.80
CA LYS A 315 5.90 17.79 -1.54
C LYS A 315 4.86 17.10 -0.64
N PRO A 316 3.55 17.18 -0.97
CA PRO A 316 2.53 16.45 -0.23
C PRO A 316 2.82 14.94 -0.24
N HIS A 317 2.58 14.28 0.90
CA HIS A 317 2.62 12.82 0.99
C HIS A 317 1.28 12.23 0.53
N ILE A 318 1.29 10.97 0.13
CA ILE A 318 0.07 10.19 -0.06
C ILE A 318 -0.47 9.83 1.33
N ASN A 319 -1.76 10.07 1.53
CA ASN A 319 -2.47 9.70 2.75
C ASN A 319 -3.76 8.97 2.37
N ASN A 320 -3.75 7.64 2.49
CA ASN A 320 -4.92 6.79 2.24
C ASN A 320 -5.69 6.49 3.54
N ILE A 321 -5.30 7.09 4.66
CA ILE A 321 -6.03 7.02 5.93
C ILE A 321 -7.19 8.02 5.84
N GLU A 322 -8.36 7.51 5.49
CA GLU A 322 -9.59 8.28 5.39
C GLU A 322 -10.61 7.86 6.45
N LEU A 323 -11.33 8.84 7.02
CA LEU A 323 -12.42 8.58 7.94
C LEU A 323 -13.74 8.46 7.17
N GLY A 324 -14.46 7.36 7.36
CA GLY A 324 -15.75 7.13 6.68
C GLY A 324 -16.12 5.66 6.64
N LYS A 325 -17.29 5.34 6.04
CA LYS A 325 -17.81 3.96 5.94
C LYS A 325 -16.86 3.01 5.18
N HIS A 326 -16.07 3.54 4.25
CA HIS A 326 -15.16 2.79 3.36
C HIS A 326 -13.69 3.20 3.54
N GLY A 327 -13.39 4.07 4.52
CA GLY A 327 -12.05 4.59 4.75
C GLY A 327 -11.26 3.75 5.77
N ARG A 328 -9.92 3.82 5.71
CA ARG A 328 -9.03 3.13 6.66
C ARG A 328 -8.97 3.90 7.97
N ASN A 329 -9.72 3.45 8.98
CA ASN A 329 -9.63 4.03 10.31
C ASN A 329 -8.36 3.54 11.03
N ARG A 330 -7.24 4.24 10.79
CA ARG A 330 -5.94 3.95 11.40
C ARG A 330 -5.68 4.92 12.55
N THR A 331 -5.17 4.40 13.66
CA THR A 331 -4.65 5.21 14.76
C THR A 331 -3.14 5.05 14.87
N ASN A 332 -2.48 5.84 15.72
CA ASN A 332 -1.06 5.68 16.01
C ASN A 332 -0.77 4.59 17.07
N VAL A 333 -1.77 3.81 17.47
CA VAL A 333 -1.58 2.57 18.24
C VAL A 333 -2.00 1.41 17.33
N TRP A 334 -1.06 0.51 17.09
CA TRP A 334 -1.18 -0.60 16.14
C TRP A 334 -1.27 -1.90 16.92
N ASP A 335 -2.44 -2.51 16.96
CA ASP A 335 -2.67 -3.77 17.68
C ASP A 335 -2.40 -4.95 16.75
N TYR A 336 -1.22 -5.56 16.86
CA TYR A 336 -0.86 -6.77 16.12
C TYR A 336 -0.17 -7.78 17.02
N ALA A 337 -0.40 -9.07 16.77
CA ALA A 337 0.22 -10.14 17.52
C ALA A 337 1.75 -10.14 17.38
N GLY A 338 2.46 -10.51 18.44
CA GLY A 338 3.92 -10.64 18.41
C GLY A 338 4.36 -12.07 18.07
N VAL A 339 5.65 -12.28 17.75
CA VAL A 339 6.16 -13.62 17.40
C VAL A 339 5.92 -14.67 18.50
N ASN A 340 5.92 -14.23 19.77
CA ASN A 340 5.70 -15.09 20.94
C ASN A 340 4.28 -15.64 21.09
N THR A 341 3.33 -15.25 20.21
CA THR A 341 1.97 -15.81 20.18
C THR A 341 1.78 -16.88 19.11
N PHE A 342 2.74 -17.08 18.20
CA PHE A 342 2.64 -18.14 17.21
C PHE A 342 2.87 -19.51 17.90
N GLU A 343 1.98 -20.46 17.64
CA GLU A 343 1.93 -21.76 18.34
C GLU A 343 3.15 -22.66 18.08
N ASN A 344 4.04 -22.29 17.14
CA ASN A 344 5.17 -23.11 16.73
C ASN A 344 6.49 -22.64 17.38
N ALA A 345 7.02 -23.45 18.30
CA ALA A 345 8.32 -23.24 18.94
C ALA A 345 9.51 -23.24 17.95
N GLU A 346 9.32 -23.79 16.74
CA GLU A 346 10.31 -23.80 15.66
C GLU A 346 10.46 -22.43 14.97
N SER A 347 9.38 -21.66 14.81
CA SER A 347 9.41 -20.30 14.23
C SER A 347 10.22 -19.31 15.07
N LEU A 348 10.22 -19.52 16.40
CA LEU A 348 10.99 -18.72 17.37
C LEU A 348 12.52 -18.92 17.26
N ALA A 349 12.98 -19.98 16.58
CA ALA A 349 14.41 -20.28 16.44
C ALA A 349 15.07 -19.61 15.23
N LEU A 350 14.30 -18.99 14.33
CA LEU A 350 14.74 -18.68 12.96
C LEU A 350 15.08 -17.22 12.72
N HIS A 351 14.38 -16.30 13.39
CA HIS A 351 14.77 -14.90 13.45
C HIS A 351 14.29 -14.28 14.77
N PRO A 352 15.16 -13.55 15.49
CA PRO A 352 14.86 -12.99 16.80
C PRO A 352 13.69 -11.99 16.82
N THR A 353 13.43 -11.29 15.71
CA THR A 353 12.55 -10.10 15.63
C THR A 353 11.70 -10.04 14.35
N VAL A 354 10.85 -11.03 14.07
CA VAL A 354 9.94 -10.95 12.90
C VAL A 354 8.83 -9.93 13.14
N LYS A 355 8.70 -8.96 12.24
CA LYS A 355 7.56 -8.02 12.21
C LYS A 355 6.36 -8.69 11.49
N PRO A 356 5.12 -8.55 12.01
CA PRO A 356 3.93 -9.12 11.37
C PRO A 356 3.73 -8.58 9.95
N VAL A 357 3.49 -9.46 8.99
CA VAL A 357 3.31 -9.12 7.58
C VAL A 357 2.11 -8.19 7.39
N SER A 358 0.99 -8.49 8.05
CA SER A 358 -0.22 -7.64 8.04
C SER A 358 0.02 -6.21 8.54
N MET A 359 0.83 -6.03 9.59
CA MET A 359 1.18 -4.70 10.11
C MET A 359 1.95 -3.89 9.07
N ILE A 360 2.93 -4.52 8.42
CA ILE A 360 3.74 -3.88 7.38
C ILE A 360 2.88 -3.59 6.15
N GLN A 361 2.03 -4.54 5.74
CA GLN A 361 1.10 -4.38 4.63
C GLN A 361 0.18 -3.17 4.84
N ASP A 362 -0.38 -3.03 6.05
CA ASP A 362 -1.22 -1.89 6.39
C ASP A 362 -0.47 -0.57 6.31
N ALA A 363 0.76 -0.50 6.82
CA ALA A 363 1.60 0.68 6.69
C ALA A 363 1.92 1.01 5.23
N ILE A 364 2.10 -0.02 4.38
CA ILE A 364 2.33 0.16 2.94
C ILE A 364 1.14 0.81 2.26
N ILE A 365 -0.04 0.24 2.43
CA ILE A 365 -1.25 0.74 1.76
C ILE A 365 -1.76 2.07 2.36
N ASP A 366 -1.37 2.43 3.57
CA ASP A 366 -1.68 3.74 4.18
C ASP A 366 -1.06 4.92 3.40
N CYS A 367 0.02 4.71 2.65
CA CYS A 367 0.78 5.79 2.03
C CYS A 367 1.33 5.51 0.61
N THR A 368 0.86 4.47 -0.07
CA THR A 368 1.29 4.14 -1.45
C THR A 368 0.13 3.78 -2.36
N LYS A 369 0.38 3.83 -3.68
CA LYS A 369 -0.49 3.25 -4.69
C LYS A 369 -0.01 1.86 -5.08
N ARG A 370 -0.82 1.13 -5.85
CA ARG A 370 -0.38 -0.12 -6.49
C ARG A 370 0.84 0.14 -7.38
N SER A 371 1.70 -0.86 -7.49
CA SER A 371 2.95 -0.83 -8.26
C SER A 371 4.01 0.20 -7.78
N ASP A 372 3.72 1.02 -6.76
CA ASP A 372 4.76 1.85 -6.13
C ASP A 372 5.86 0.99 -5.50
N ILE A 373 7.08 1.54 -5.46
CA ILE A 373 8.25 0.91 -4.86
C ILE A 373 8.30 1.23 -3.37
N VAL A 374 8.33 0.18 -2.54
CA VAL A 374 8.71 0.20 -1.13
C VAL A 374 10.20 -0.14 -1.04
N LEU A 375 10.98 0.64 -0.30
CA LEU A 375 12.39 0.29 -0.03
C LEU A 375 12.53 -0.12 1.44
N ASP A 376 13.24 -1.21 1.65
CA ASP A 376 13.64 -1.70 2.96
C ASP A 376 15.15 -1.97 2.95
N SER A 377 15.90 -1.22 3.76
CA SER A 377 17.36 -1.35 3.81
C SER A 377 17.86 -2.43 4.78
N PHE A 378 16.95 -3.14 5.46
CA PHE A 378 17.27 -4.20 6.43
C PHE A 378 16.27 -5.36 6.25
N GLY A 379 16.45 -6.13 5.19
CA GLY A 379 15.50 -7.14 4.74
C GLY A 379 15.22 -8.23 5.77
N GLY A 380 16.22 -8.63 6.56
CA GLY A 380 16.12 -9.62 7.63
C GLY A 380 15.42 -10.90 7.16
N SER A 381 14.28 -11.20 7.76
CA SER A 381 13.47 -12.38 7.39
C SER A 381 12.60 -12.21 6.13
N GLY A 382 12.55 -11.03 5.52
CA GLY A 382 11.77 -10.75 4.31
C GLY A 382 10.29 -10.44 4.54
N SER A 383 9.88 -9.98 5.73
CA SER A 383 8.46 -9.68 5.98
C SER A 383 7.91 -8.56 5.09
N THR A 384 8.73 -7.53 4.80
CA THR A 384 8.35 -6.43 3.89
C THR A 384 8.13 -6.94 2.46
N LEU A 385 8.86 -7.98 2.02
CA LEU A 385 8.63 -8.65 0.73
C LEU A 385 7.26 -9.27 0.63
N ILE A 386 6.91 -10.09 1.61
CA ILE A 386 5.62 -10.78 1.59
C ILE A 386 4.46 -9.79 1.74
N ALA A 387 4.65 -8.74 2.54
CA ALA A 387 3.67 -7.67 2.69
C ALA A 387 3.43 -6.92 1.37
N ALA A 388 4.51 -6.55 0.67
CA ALA A 388 4.43 -5.85 -0.62
C ALA A 388 3.80 -6.70 -1.72
N GLU A 389 4.19 -7.98 -1.83
CA GLU A 389 3.60 -8.92 -2.80
C GLU A 389 2.07 -9.03 -2.60
N ARG A 390 1.59 -9.18 -1.36
CA ARG A 390 0.15 -9.27 -1.04
C ARG A 390 -0.64 -8.03 -1.46
N CYS A 391 -0.08 -6.86 -1.21
CA CYS A 391 -0.75 -5.61 -1.58
C CYS A 391 -0.39 -5.13 -3.00
N ARG A 392 0.28 -5.93 -3.83
CA ARG A 392 0.64 -5.57 -5.22
C ARG A 392 1.46 -4.27 -5.29
N ARG A 393 2.44 -4.14 -4.41
CA ARG A 393 3.49 -3.11 -4.45
C ARG A 393 4.83 -3.78 -4.73
N LYS A 394 5.77 -3.05 -5.32
CA LYS A 394 7.13 -3.52 -5.55
C LYS A 394 7.92 -3.32 -4.26
N VAL A 395 8.86 -4.21 -3.95
CA VAL A 395 9.79 -3.99 -2.84
C VAL A 395 11.21 -4.25 -3.28
N TYR A 396 12.07 -3.29 -2.95
CA TYR A 396 13.48 -3.33 -3.26
C TYR A 396 14.20 -3.43 -1.90
N LEU A 397 14.93 -4.51 -1.70
CA LEU A 397 15.51 -4.89 -0.40
C LEU A 397 17.03 -4.86 -0.42
N LEU A 398 17.61 -4.37 0.67
CA LEU A 398 19.01 -4.63 1.04
C LEU A 398 19.05 -5.61 2.20
N GLU A 399 19.90 -6.61 2.12
CA GLU A 399 20.24 -7.48 3.24
C GLU A 399 21.74 -7.74 3.22
N LEU A 400 22.41 -7.55 4.36
CA LEU A 400 23.88 -7.63 4.44
C LEU A 400 24.35 -9.07 4.54
N ASP A 401 23.61 -9.93 5.25
CA ASP A 401 23.99 -11.31 5.48
C ASP A 401 23.51 -12.20 4.31
N PRO A 402 24.42 -12.84 3.56
CA PRO A 402 24.02 -13.69 2.45
C PRO A 402 23.14 -14.89 2.87
N GLN A 403 23.21 -15.34 4.13
CA GLN A 403 22.30 -16.39 4.63
C GLN A 403 20.86 -15.88 4.74
N TYR A 404 20.66 -14.64 5.20
CA TYR A 404 19.33 -14.06 5.25
C TYR A 404 18.81 -13.72 3.85
N VAL A 405 19.68 -13.38 2.89
CA VAL A 405 19.29 -13.27 1.47
C VAL A 405 18.68 -14.59 0.96
N ASP A 406 19.33 -15.72 1.21
CA ASP A 406 18.79 -17.03 0.82
C ASP A 406 17.46 -17.34 1.53
N VAL A 407 17.31 -16.96 2.79
CA VAL A 407 16.05 -17.11 3.55
C VAL A 407 14.92 -16.30 2.90
N ILE A 408 15.18 -15.04 2.54
CA ILE A 408 14.20 -14.17 1.86
C ILE A 408 13.79 -14.81 0.53
N ILE A 409 14.75 -15.29 -0.26
CA ILE A 409 14.49 -15.95 -1.55
C ILE A 409 13.60 -17.18 -1.36
N ARG A 410 13.96 -18.09 -0.45
CA ARG A 410 13.16 -19.30 -0.19
C ARG A 410 11.77 -18.96 0.31
N ARG A 411 11.65 -17.95 1.18
CA ARG A 411 10.35 -17.48 1.70
C ARG A 411 9.45 -16.97 0.58
N TYR A 412 10.01 -16.23 -0.37
CA TYR A 412 9.28 -15.80 -1.56
C TYR A 412 8.85 -16.98 -2.44
N GLN A 413 9.76 -17.92 -2.71
CA GLN A 413 9.47 -19.09 -3.55
C GLN A 413 8.40 -19.99 -2.93
N GLU A 414 8.40 -20.19 -1.61
CA GLU A 414 7.34 -20.95 -0.92
C GLU A 414 6.00 -20.21 -0.95
N PHE A 415 6.03 -18.89 -0.74
CA PHE A 415 4.81 -18.07 -0.72
C PHE A 415 4.13 -17.98 -2.09
N THR A 416 4.91 -17.85 -3.17
CA THR A 416 4.39 -17.57 -4.52
C THR A 416 4.43 -18.77 -5.47
N GLY A 417 5.31 -19.74 -5.23
CA GLY A 417 5.65 -20.79 -6.19
C GLY A 417 6.53 -20.33 -7.37
N ASN A 418 6.94 -19.06 -7.40
CA ASN A 418 7.70 -18.49 -8.51
C ASN A 418 9.20 -18.79 -8.41
N SER A 419 9.89 -18.81 -9.55
CA SER A 419 11.34 -18.88 -9.61
C SER A 419 12.00 -17.53 -9.36
N VAL A 420 13.19 -17.54 -8.76
CA VAL A 420 14.02 -16.35 -8.53
C VAL A 420 15.26 -16.42 -9.43
N THR A 421 15.61 -15.30 -10.06
CA THR A 421 16.72 -15.20 -11.03
C THR A 421 17.77 -14.21 -10.55
N HIS A 422 19.03 -14.57 -10.72
CA HIS A 422 20.18 -13.69 -10.46
C HIS A 422 20.43 -12.74 -11.65
N GLU A 423 21.20 -11.67 -11.43
CA GLU A 423 21.56 -10.70 -12.49
C GLU A 423 22.35 -11.29 -13.67
N ASP A 424 22.99 -12.45 -13.50
CA ASP A 424 23.65 -13.19 -14.59
C ASP A 424 22.68 -14.09 -15.39
N GLY A 425 21.41 -14.12 -15.03
CA GLY A 425 20.35 -14.89 -15.68
C GLY A 425 20.17 -16.31 -15.15
N SER A 426 21.04 -16.80 -14.25
CA SER A 426 20.86 -18.11 -13.61
C SER A 426 19.79 -18.06 -12.52
N THR A 427 19.07 -19.15 -12.33
CA THR A 427 18.08 -19.28 -11.26
C THR A 427 18.76 -19.58 -9.91
N PHE A 428 18.08 -19.25 -8.82
CA PHE A 428 18.55 -19.60 -7.47
C PHE A 428 18.81 -21.10 -7.34
N LYS A 429 17.93 -21.92 -7.92
CA LYS A 429 18.05 -23.38 -7.92
C LYS A 429 19.28 -23.87 -8.69
N GLU A 430 19.58 -23.31 -9.86
CA GLU A 430 20.80 -23.68 -10.62
C GLU A 430 22.07 -23.33 -9.84
N LYS A 431 22.09 -22.18 -9.15
CA LYS A 431 23.23 -21.80 -8.30
C LYS A 431 23.35 -22.68 -7.06
N GLU A 432 22.23 -23.09 -6.47
CA GLU A 432 22.20 -24.06 -5.37
C GLU A 432 22.73 -25.43 -5.80
N GLU A 433 22.26 -25.95 -6.94
CA GLU A 433 22.73 -27.21 -7.52
C GLU A 433 24.23 -27.20 -7.87
N ALA A 434 24.79 -26.03 -8.21
CA ALA A 434 26.21 -25.87 -8.53
C ALA A 434 27.14 -25.90 -7.28
N LEU A 435 26.60 -25.85 -6.07
CA LEU A 435 27.35 -25.91 -4.82
C LEU A 435 27.49 -27.33 -4.26
N LEU A 436 26.59 -28.23 -4.67
CA LEU A 436 26.58 -29.68 -4.40
C LEU A 436 27.59 -30.43 -5.28
#